data_AF-A0A9D9MLA8-F1
#
_entry.id   AF-A0A9D9MLA8-F1
#
_cell.length_a   1.000
_cell.length_b   1.000
_cell.length_c   1.000
_cell.angle_alpha   90.00
_cell.angle_beta   90.00
_cell.angle_gamma   90.00
#
_symmetry.space_group_name_H-M   'P 1'
#
loop_
_entity.id
_entity.type
_entity.pdbx_description
1 polymer ?
#
loop_
_entity_poly.entity_id
_entity_poly.type
_entity_poly.pdbx_seq_one_letter_code
_entity_poly.pdbx_strand_id
1 'polypeptide(L)'
;MDKILAKQIEGVVDTTSAQVIEGVKTFSDPLHVLNMQDRNFAGMRIDGLFIYWLRDFQQLDDVGNIRLGFDPRTGAFALQQFTKQWENITL
;
A
#
# COMPACT_ATOMS: atom_id res chain seq x y z
N MET A 1 -9.63 13.18 39.81
CA MET A 1 -10.28 12.13 39.00
C MET A 1 -9.24 11.66 38.01
N ASP A 2 -8.52 10.60 38.35
CA ASP A 2 -7.49 10.06 37.47
C ASP A 2 -8.15 9.43 36.26
N LYS A 3 -7.78 9.90 35.07
CA LYS A 3 -8.16 9.24 33.82
C LYS A 3 -7.53 7.86 33.85
N ILE A 4 -8.35 6.83 34.00
CA ILE A 4 -7.95 5.47 33.68
C ILE A 4 -7.62 5.48 32.20
N LEU A 5 -6.33 5.56 31.86
CA LEU A 5 -5.85 5.27 30.52
C LEU A 5 -6.33 3.86 30.22
N ALA A 6 -7.19 3.72 29.21
CA ALA A 6 -7.70 2.42 28.79
C ALA A 6 -6.51 1.48 28.69
N LYS A 7 -6.52 0.44 29.52
CA LYS A 7 -5.43 -0.53 29.62
C LYS A 7 -5.23 -1.09 28.22
N GLN A 8 -4.08 -0.80 27.60
CA GLN A 8 -3.68 -1.44 26.35
C GLN A 8 -3.80 -2.95 26.57
N ILE A 9 -4.70 -3.60 25.83
CA ILE A 9 -4.96 -5.03 25.98
C ILE A 9 -3.81 -5.76 25.28
N GLU A 10 -3.09 -6.58 26.02
CA GLU A 10 -2.00 -7.38 25.48
C GLU A 10 -2.50 -8.26 24.32
N GLY A 11 -1.74 -8.28 23.22
CA GLY A 11 -2.07 -9.05 22.02
C GLY A 11 -3.10 -8.39 21.08
N VAL A 12 -3.58 -7.18 21.38
CA VAL A 12 -4.52 -6.44 20.52
C VAL A 12 -3.80 -5.32 19.79
N VAL A 13 -4.10 -5.19 18.49
CA VAL A 13 -3.66 -4.06 17.66
C VAL A 13 -4.58 -2.87 17.93
N ASP A 14 -4.04 -1.77 18.46
CA ASP A 14 -4.78 -0.52 18.58
C ASP A 14 -4.93 0.15 17.19
N THR A 15 -6.10 0.68 16.88
CA THR A 15 -6.38 1.33 15.59
C THR A 15 -6.10 2.83 15.59
N THR A 16 -5.67 3.39 16.73
CA THR A 16 -5.59 4.85 16.92
C THR A 16 -4.18 5.36 17.21
N SER A 17 -3.36 4.63 17.96
CA SER A 17 -2.01 5.07 18.32
C SER A 17 -0.92 4.43 17.46
N ALA A 18 0.22 5.12 17.39
CA ALA A 18 1.43 4.56 16.80
C ALA A 18 1.94 3.41 17.68
N GLN A 19 2.18 2.25 17.08
CA GLN A 19 2.64 1.05 17.79
C GLN A 19 3.59 0.22 16.91
N VAL A 20 4.38 -0.62 17.55
CA VAL A 20 5.20 -1.65 16.90
C VAL A 20 4.44 -2.97 17.00
N ILE A 21 4.26 -3.66 15.87
CA ILE A 21 3.58 -4.96 15.81
C ILE A 21 4.60 -6.01 15.36
N GLU A 22 4.94 -6.95 16.25
CA GLU A 22 5.95 -7.98 16.00
C GLU A 22 5.35 -9.25 15.35
N GLY A 23 6.22 -10.11 14.80
CA GLY A 23 5.86 -11.40 14.18
C GLY A 23 5.46 -11.31 12.71
N VAL A 24 5.32 -12.46 12.07
CA VAL A 24 4.89 -12.55 10.65
C VAL A 24 3.42 -12.19 10.53
N LYS A 25 3.09 -11.34 9.55
CA LYS A 25 1.71 -10.94 9.23
C LYS A 25 1.35 -11.43 7.84
N THR A 26 0.19 -12.07 7.74
CA THR A 26 -0.38 -12.53 6.49
C THR A 26 -1.71 -11.82 6.30
N PHE A 27 -1.88 -11.18 5.15
CA PHE A 27 -3.12 -10.55 4.74
C PHE A 27 -3.73 -11.42 3.65
N SER A 28 -4.98 -11.86 3.83
CA SER A 28 -5.73 -12.63 2.82
C SER A 28 -6.16 -11.76 1.64
N ASP A 29 -6.30 -10.46 1.91
CA ASP A 29 -6.79 -9.46 0.99
C ASP A 29 -5.71 -8.43 0.68
N PRO A 30 -5.88 -7.63 -0.39
CA PRO A 30 -4.97 -6.54 -0.71
C PRO A 30 -4.75 -5.59 0.48
N LEU A 31 -3.49 -5.25 0.76
CA LEU A 31 -3.13 -4.33 1.83
C LEU A 31 -3.11 -2.90 1.30
N HIS A 32 -3.90 -2.01 1.89
CA HIS A 32 -3.87 -0.57 1.61
C HIS A 32 -3.10 0.19 2.70
N VAL A 33 -2.11 0.97 2.29
CA VAL A 33 -1.32 1.87 3.12
C VAL A 33 -1.64 3.30 2.70
N LEU A 34 -2.37 4.01 3.54
CA LEU A 34 -2.83 5.37 3.25
C LEU A 34 -1.66 6.36 3.26
N ASN A 35 -1.67 7.29 2.32
CA ASN A 35 -0.75 8.41 2.30
C ASN A 35 -1.39 9.62 3.00
N MET A 36 -0.76 10.06 4.10
CA MET A 36 -1.22 11.21 4.88
C MET A 36 -0.42 12.49 4.57
N GLN A 37 0.57 12.43 3.68
CA GLN A 37 1.57 13.49 3.48
C GLN A 37 1.48 14.14 2.10
N ASP A 38 1.30 13.37 1.02
CA ASP A 38 1.19 13.89 -0.35
C ASP A 38 -0.25 13.72 -0.87
N ARG A 39 -0.78 14.76 -1.52
CA ARG A 39 -2.14 14.75 -2.10
C ARG A 39 -2.19 14.16 -3.50
N ASN A 40 -1.05 13.94 -4.14
CA ASN A 40 -1.01 13.39 -5.50
C ASN A 40 -1.40 11.91 -5.54
N PHE A 41 -1.16 11.16 -4.46
CA PHE A 41 -1.50 9.75 -4.34
C PHE A 41 -2.32 9.53 -3.07
N ALA A 42 -3.41 8.75 -3.17
CA ALA A 42 -4.17 8.27 -2.02
C ALA A 42 -3.34 7.31 -1.15
N GLY A 43 -2.40 6.57 -1.75
CA GLY A 43 -1.42 5.77 -1.03
C GLY A 43 -0.92 4.57 -1.81
N MET A 44 -0.48 3.57 -1.06
CA MET A 44 0.08 2.32 -1.57
C MET A 44 -0.90 1.16 -1.45
N ARG A 45 -0.98 0.31 -2.47
CA ARG A 45 -1.66 -1.00 -2.40
C ARG A 45 -0.65 -2.11 -2.67
N ILE A 46 -0.63 -3.14 -1.84
CA ILE A 46 0.12 -4.37 -2.10
C ILE A 46 -0.90 -5.43 -2.49
N ASP A 47 -0.80 -5.94 -3.71
CA ASP A 47 -1.73 -6.92 -4.26
C ASP A 47 -1.02 -7.81 -5.30
N GLY A 48 -1.26 -9.12 -5.20
CA GLY A 48 -0.61 -10.13 -6.03
C GLY A 48 0.92 -9.99 -6.03
N LEU A 49 1.50 -9.75 -7.20
CA LEU A 49 2.95 -9.61 -7.41
C LEU A 49 3.42 -8.15 -7.53
N PHE A 50 2.59 -7.19 -7.11
CA PHE A 50 2.85 -5.77 -7.30
C PHE A 50 2.68 -4.95 -6.03
N ILE A 51 3.46 -3.87 -5.97
CA ILE A 51 3.23 -2.73 -5.10
C ILE A 51 2.80 -1.57 -5.98
N TYR A 52 1.66 -0.97 -5.69
CA TYR A 52 1.08 0.15 -6.45
C TYR A 52 1.14 1.43 -5.63
N TRP A 53 1.36 2.56 -6.29
CA TRP A 53 1.10 3.91 -5.81
C TRP A 53 -0.10 4.45 -6.60
N LEU A 54 -1.21 4.66 -5.91
CA LEU A 54 -2.52 4.88 -6.50
C LEU A 54 -3.07 6.26 -6.12
N ARG A 55 -3.73 6.90 -7.07
CA ARG A 55 -4.54 8.12 -6.84
C ARG A 55 -5.92 7.79 -6.27
N ASP A 56 -6.44 6.61 -6.60
CA ASP A 56 -7.68 6.01 -6.07
C ASP A 56 -7.45 4.50 -5.90
N PHE A 57 -7.75 3.94 -4.72
CA PHE A 57 -7.56 2.52 -4.41
C PHE A 57 -8.46 1.57 -5.24
N GLN A 58 -9.56 2.09 -5.79
CA GLN A 58 -10.49 1.33 -6.62
C GLN A 58 -10.10 1.35 -8.11
N GLN A 59 -9.14 2.19 -8.51
CA GLN A 59 -8.73 2.37 -9.91
C GLN A 59 -7.22 2.11 -10.05
N LEU A 60 -6.85 0.87 -10.34
CA LEU A 60 -5.45 0.51 -10.56
C LEU A 60 -4.90 1.12 -11.86
N ASP A 61 -5.73 1.12 -12.89
CA ASP A 61 -5.41 1.54 -14.25
C ASP A 61 -5.81 3.01 -14.48
N ASP A 62 -5.34 3.90 -13.61
CA ASP A 62 -5.53 5.36 -13.74
C ASP A 62 -4.22 6.05 -14.15
N VAL A 63 -4.33 7.09 -14.99
CA VAL A 63 -3.19 7.75 -15.61
C VAL A 63 -2.26 8.33 -14.54
N GLY A 64 -0.99 7.94 -14.60
CA GLY A 64 0.02 8.37 -13.65
C GLY A 64 0.08 7.56 -12.36
N ASN A 65 -0.72 6.51 -12.21
CA ASN A 65 -0.43 5.48 -11.22
C ASN A 65 0.89 4.79 -11.55
N ILE A 66 1.60 4.36 -10.51
CA ILE A 66 2.90 3.70 -10.62
C ILE A 66 2.79 2.34 -9.95
N ARG A 67 3.47 1.32 -10.48
CA ARG A 67 3.63 0.04 -9.81
C ARG A 67 5.04 -0.51 -9.95
N LEU A 68 5.46 -1.29 -8.96
CA LEU A 68 6.70 -2.04 -8.95
C LEU A 68 6.36 -3.53 -8.86
N GLY A 69 6.93 -4.36 -9.74
CA GLY A 69 6.71 -5.80 -9.75
C GLY A 69 7.20 -6.44 -11.02
N PHE A 70 6.71 -7.63 -11.34
CA PHE A 70 7.09 -8.35 -12.55
C PHE A 70 6.16 -7.99 -13.71
N ASP A 71 6.67 -7.41 -14.79
CA ASP A 71 5.89 -7.11 -16.00
C ASP A 71 5.36 -8.44 -16.58
N PRO A 72 4.03 -8.63 -16.65
CA PRO A 72 3.44 -9.90 -17.07
C PRO A 72 3.70 -10.21 -18.55
N ARG A 73 4.09 -9.21 -19.35
CA ARG A 73 4.37 -9.38 -20.78
C ARG A 73 5.78 -9.87 -21.04
N THR A 74 6.74 -9.50 -20.18
CA THR A 74 8.16 -9.76 -20.40
C THR A 74 8.78 -10.66 -19.34
N GLY A 75 8.11 -10.82 -18.18
CA GLY A 75 8.64 -11.52 -17.01
C GLY A 75 9.73 -10.74 -16.26
N ALA A 76 10.07 -9.53 -16.69
CA ALA A 76 11.12 -8.73 -16.06
C ALA A 76 10.60 -7.97 -14.85
N PHE A 77 11.42 -7.86 -13.79
CA PHE A 77 11.13 -6.95 -12.68
C PHE A 77 11.31 -5.51 -13.15
N ALA A 78 10.27 -4.68 -13.00
CA ALA A 78 10.23 -3.34 -13.55
C ALA A 78 9.41 -2.37 -12.69
N LEU A 79 9.81 -1.11 -12.74
CA LEU A 79 8.96 0.02 -12.36
C LEU A 79 8.11 0.40 -13.58
N GLN A 80 6.80 0.57 -13.40
CA GLN A 80 5.88 0.86 -14.49
C GLN A 80 4.95 2.02 -14.13
N GLN A 81 4.61 2.85 -15.12
CA GLN A 81 3.57 3.88 -14.99
C GLN A 81 2.41 3.54 -15.92
N PHE A 82 1.19 3.81 -15.46
CA PHE A 82 0.01 3.69 -16.30
C PHE A 82 -0.18 4.95 -17.13
N THR A 83 -0.22 4.80 -18.46
CA THR A 83 -0.56 5.86 -19.41
C THR A 83 -1.89 5.52 -20.09
N LYS A 84 -1.86 4.58 -21.05
CA LYS A 84 -3.03 3.84 -21.58
C LYS A 84 -2.96 2.35 -21.26
N GLN A 85 -1.77 1.93 -20.86
CA GLN A 85 -1.38 0.60 -20.43
C GLN A 85 -0.20 0.78 -19.47
N TRP A 86 0.22 -0.29 -18.80
CA TRP A 86 1.43 -0.26 -18.00
C TRP A 86 2.67 -0.23 -18.89
N GLU A 87 3.51 0.79 -18.70
CA GLU A 87 4.74 0.99 -19.48
C GLU A 87 5.94 1.02 -18.54
N ASN A 88 7.00 0.29 -18.89
CA ASN A 88 8.21 0.24 -18.08
C ASN A 88 8.88 1.61 -18.12
N ILE A 89 9.20 2.14 -16.95
CA ILE A 89 9.93 3.40 -16.80
C ILE A 89 11.41 3.05 -16.71
N THR A 90 12.21 3.57 -17.63
CA THR A 90 13.66 3.53 -17.52
C THR A 90 14.08 4.66 -16.58
N LEU A 91 14.84 4.33 -15.53
CA LEU A 91 15.50 5.33 -14.68
C LEU A 91 16.79 5.84 -15.34
#